data_AF-A0A0F4IQM4-F1
#
_entry.id   AF-A0A0F4IQM4-F1
#
_cell.length_a   1.000
_cell.length_b   1.000
_cell.length_c   1.000
_cell.angle_alpha   90.00
_cell.angle_beta   90.00
_cell.angle_gamma   90.00
#
_symmetry.space_group_name_H-M   'P 1'
#
loop_
_entity.id
_entity.type
_entity.pdbx_description
1 polymer ?
#
loop_
_entity_poly.entity_id
_entity_poly.type
_entity_poly.pdbx_seq_one_letter_code
_entity_poly.pdbx_strand_id
1 'polypeptide(L)' 'AIGKAEPVGLFVETFGTGALPDERIQEAVSAVFDLRPAAIVRDLDLLRPIYAQTAAYGHFGRELPEFTWE' A
#
# COMPACT_ATOMS: atom_id res chain seq x y z
N ALA A 1 7.63 12.80 5.78
CA ALA A 1 8.75 13.65 6.22
C ALA A 1 9.85 12.73 6.76
N ILE A 2 11.11 12.94 6.39
CA ILE A 2 12.23 12.12 6.90
C ILE A 2 12.22 12.17 8.43
N GLY A 3 12.23 11.01 9.08
CA GLY A 3 12.20 10.88 10.55
C GLY A 3 10.81 10.80 11.19
N LYS A 4 9.71 10.88 10.44
CA LYS A 4 8.35 10.66 10.95
C LYS A 4 7.84 9.27 10.53
N ALA A 5 7.33 8.49 11.48
CA ALA A 5 6.82 7.14 11.22
C ALA A 5 5.49 7.16 10.44
N GLU A 6 4.54 8.00 10.86
CA GLU A 6 3.25 8.15 10.19
C GLU A 6 3.36 8.97 8.89
N PRO A 7 2.51 8.70 7.87
CA PRO A 7 2.42 9.55 6.70
C PRO A 7 2.08 10.99 7.09
N VAL A 8 2.59 11.96 6.32
CA VAL A 8 2.29 13.38 6.52
C VAL A 8 0.97 13.81 5.90
N GLY A 9 0.46 13.01 4.97
CA GLY A 9 -0.82 13.19 4.31
C GLY A 9 -1.13 11.94 3.48
N LEU A 10 -2.41 11.70 3.28
CA LEU A 10 -2.96 10.70 2.36
C LEU A 10 -3.96 11.44 1.47
N PHE A 11 -3.91 11.19 0.17
CA PHE A 11 -4.84 11.77 -0.80
C PHE A 11 -5.38 10.63 -1.67
N VAL A 12 -6.68 10.67 -1.95
CA VAL A 12 -7.38 9.70 -2.80
C VAL A 12 -8.01 10.49 -3.96
N GLU A 13 -7.94 9.92 -5.16
CA GLU A 13 -8.62 10.42 -6.35
C GLU A 13 -9.26 9.22 -7.07
N THR A 14 -10.58 9.23 -7.21
CA THR A 14 -11.31 8.12 -7.86
C THR A 14 -11.62 8.36 -9.34
N PHE A 15 -11.18 9.48 -9.91
CA PHE A 15 -11.47 9.90 -11.29
C PHE A 15 -12.97 9.91 -11.62
N GLY A 16 -13.80 10.25 -10.61
CA GLY A 16 -15.25 10.26 -10.72
C GLY A 16 -15.92 8.87 -10.75
N THR A 17 -15.19 7.80 -10.45
CA THR A 17 -15.74 6.43 -10.42
C THR A 17 -16.08 5.93 -9.02
N GLY A 18 -15.74 6.70 -7.99
CA GLY A 18 -16.03 6.36 -6.60
C GLY A 18 -17.53 6.31 -6.30
N ALA A 19 -17.96 5.28 -5.57
CA ALA A 19 -19.34 5.19 -5.07
C ALA A 19 -19.61 6.14 -3.88
N LEU A 20 -18.55 6.66 -3.26
CA LEU A 20 -18.56 7.59 -2.14
C LEU A 20 -17.59 8.75 -2.45
N PRO A 21 -17.73 9.90 -1.76
CA PRO A 21 -16.76 10.98 -1.83
C PRO A 21 -15.35 10.50 -1.47
N ASP A 22 -14.33 11.03 -2.15
CA ASP A 22 -12.93 10.62 -1.97
C ASP A 22 -12.45 10.84 -0.53
N GLU A 23 -12.97 11.86 0.17
CA GLU A 23 -12.66 12.10 1.59
C GLU A 23 -13.10 10.93 2.49
N ARG A 24 -14.26 10.32 2.19
CA ARG A 24 -14.77 9.17 2.96
C ARG A 24 -13.91 7.93 2.71
N ILE A 25 -13.41 7.77 1.49
CA ILE A 25 -12.49 6.68 1.14
C ILE A 25 -11.14 6.90 1.84
N GLN A 26 -10.63 8.13 1.81
CA GLN A 26 -9.39 8.52 2.50
C GLN A 26 -9.46 8.26 4.01
N GLU A 27 -10.58 8.61 4.65
CA GLU A 27 -10.84 8.31 6.07
C GLU A 27 -10.84 6.80 6.33
N ALA A 28 -11.50 6.03 5.47
CA ALA A 28 -11.54 4.57 5.59
C ALA A 28 -10.15 3.94 5.46
N VAL A 29 -9.35 4.36 4.47
CA VAL A 29 -7.97 3.87 4.29
C VAL A 29 -7.13 4.17 5.54
N SER A 30 -7.23 5.39 6.08
CA SER A 30 -6.49 5.79 7.29
C SER A 30 -6.91 5.03 8.55
N ALA A 31 -8.15 4.56 8.61
CA ALA A 31 -8.68 3.79 9.74
C ALA A 31 -8.36 2.29 9.65
N VAL A 32 -8.20 1.76 8.43
CA VAL A 32 -8.01 0.32 8.17
C VAL A 32 -6.53 -0.05 8.08
N PHE A 33 -5.70 0.80 7.47
CA PHE A 33 -4.30 0.48 7.19
C PHE A 33 -3.33 1.24 8.09
N ASP A 34 -2.38 0.51 8.68
CA ASP A 34 -1.24 1.09 9.37
C ASP A 34 -0.14 1.41 8.34
N LEU A 35 -0.10 2.66 7.89
CA LEU A 35 0.79 3.12 6.82
C LEU A 35 2.21 3.47 7.29
N ARG A 36 2.58 3.12 8.53
CA ARG A 36 3.96 3.28 8.99
C ARG A 36 4.89 2.32 8.25
N PRO A 37 6.13 2.71 7.89
CA PRO A 37 7.06 1.83 7.17
C PRO A 37 7.29 0.46 7.83
N ALA A 38 7.40 0.43 9.17
CA ALA A 38 7.61 -0.81 9.91
C ALA A 38 6.37 -1.72 9.89
N ALA A 39 5.17 -1.15 9.87
CA ALA A 39 3.92 -1.91 9.78
C ALA A 39 3.74 -2.50 8.38
N ILE A 40 4.01 -1.71 7.32
CA ILE A 40 4.00 -2.20 5.94
C ILE A 40 4.97 -3.38 5.76
N VAL A 41 6.20 -3.26 6.26
CA VAL A 41 7.19 -4.35 6.19
C VAL A 41 6.72 -5.61 6.92
N ARG A 42 6.08 -5.44 8.09
CA ARG A 42 5.54 -6.55 8.89
C ARG A 42 4.33 -7.20 8.22
N ASP A 43 3.33 -6.42 7.85
CA ASP A 43 2.03 -6.89 7.39
C ASP A 43 2.11 -7.51 5.99
N LEU A 44 3.05 -7.03 5.16
CA LEU A 44 3.37 -7.61 3.86
C LEU A 44 4.58 -8.56 3.90
N ASP A 45 5.09 -8.91 5.08
CA ASP A 45 6.22 -9.84 5.26
C ASP A 45 7.39 -9.58 4.29
N LEU A 46 7.88 -8.33 4.23
CA LEU A 46 8.79 -7.89 3.16
C LEU A 46 10.26 -8.28 3.38
N LEU A 47 10.63 -8.82 4.55
CA LEU A 47 12.00 -9.22 4.87
C LEU A 47 12.32 -10.65 4.38
N ARG A 48 12.02 -10.90 3.11
CA ARG A 48 12.20 -12.19 2.43
C ARG A 48 12.93 -12.02 1.09
N PRO A 49 13.59 -13.07 0.56
CA PRO A 49 14.26 -13.01 -0.74
C PRO A 49 13.26 -13.14 -1.92
N ILE A 50 12.29 -12.24 -2.03
CA ILE A 50 11.18 -12.29 -3.01
C ILE A 50 11.38 -11.37 -4.23
N TYR A 51 12.31 -10.41 -4.15
CA TYR A 51 12.42 -9.30 -5.12
C TYR A 51 13.00 -9.69 -6.49
N ALA A 52 13.69 -10.82 -6.60
CA ALA A 52 14.20 -11.28 -7.91
C ALA A 52 13.06 -11.54 -8.91
N GLN A 53 11.92 -12.04 -8.42
CA GLN A 53 10.74 -12.29 -9.26
C GLN A 53 10.08 -11.01 -9.76
N THR A 54 10.22 -9.88 -9.05
CA THR A 54 9.64 -8.59 -9.47
C THR A 54 10.48 -7.86 -10.54
N ALA A 55 11.73 -8.28 -10.74
CA ALA A 55 12.70 -7.58 -11.62
C ALA A 55 12.38 -7.68 -13.12
N ALA A 56 11.44 -8.55 -13.50
CA ALA A 56 10.94 -8.67 -14.87
C ALA A 56 9.41 -8.82 -14.84
N TYR A 57 8.78 -8.42 -15.95
CA TYR A 57 7.33 -8.53 -16.16
C TYR A 57 6.46 -7.73 -15.17
N GLY A 58 7.05 -6.75 -14.47
CA GLY A 58 6.33 -5.82 -13.60
C GLY A 58 6.25 -6.26 -12.14
N HIS A 59 6.08 -5.26 -11.26
CA HIS A 59 5.94 -5.44 -9.81
C HIS A 59 4.48 -5.65 -9.37
N PHE A 60 3.52 -5.27 -10.21
CA PHE A 60 2.08 -5.25 -9.88
C PHE A 60 1.25 -6.08 -10.85
N GLY A 61 0.05 -6.50 -10.42
CA GLY A 61 -0.93 -7.21 -11.24
C GLY A 61 -0.58 -8.68 -11.46
N ARG A 62 0.12 -9.28 -10.49
CA ARG A 62 0.67 -10.64 -10.57
C ARG A 62 0.33 -11.41 -9.30
N GLU A 63 -0.68 -12.28 -9.39
CA GLU A 63 -1.16 -13.12 -8.28
C GLU A 63 -0.18 -14.26 -7.93
N LEU A 64 0.98 -13.91 -7.38
CA LEU A 64 1.99 -14.86 -6.89
C LEU A 64 1.92 -14.94 -5.36
N PRO A 65 2.08 -16.14 -4.76
CA PRO A 65 2.07 -16.31 -3.29
C PRO A 65 3.08 -15.42 -2.55
N GLU A 66 4.18 -15.05 -3.21
CA GLU A 66 5.22 -14.20 -2.66
C GLU A 66 4.83 -12.73 -2.57
N PHE A 67 3.91 -12.27 -3.44
CA PHE A 67 3.54 -10.86 -3.60
C PHE A 67 2.30 -10.55 -2.77
N THR A 68 2.50 -10.41 -1.47
CA THR A 68 1.42 -10.22 -0.49
C THR A 68 0.76 -8.83 -0.55
N TRP A 69 1.19 -7.96 -1.48
CA TRP A 69 0.58 -6.65 -1.74
C TRP A 69 -0.50 -6.68 -2.82
N GLU A 70 -0.66 -7.81 -3.50
CA GLU A 70 -1.77 -8.08 -4.42
C GLU A 70 -2.99 -8.59 -3.64
#